data_AF-A0A0D3AGD0-F1
#
_entry.id   AF-A0A0D3AGD0-F1
#
_cell.length_a   1.000
_cell.length_b   1.000
_cell.length_c   1.000
_cell.angle_alpha   90.00
_cell.angle_beta   90.00
_cell.angle_gamma   90.00
#
_symmetry.space_group_name_H-M   'P 1'
#
loop_
_entity.id
_entity.type
_entity.pdbx_description
1 polymer ?
#
loop_
_entity_poly.entity_id
_entity_poly.type
_entity_poly.pdbx_seq_one_letter_code
_entity_poly.pdbx_strand_id
1 'polypeptide(L)'
;MFVLVRWEPIVHDDYPWIVPFWTRLIGVPLHLWTENNLREIGSRLGHVHQDTIELIEGRMLLDIDSRRPLKFARKAESPEGDE
;
A
#
# COMPACT_ATOMS: atom_id res chain seq x y z
N MET A 1 44.03 -12.79 0.23
CA MET A 1 43.01 -13.64 -0.39
C MET A 1 41.71 -12.85 -0.38
N PHE A 2 41.21 -12.41 -1.54
CA PHE A 2 39.89 -11.77 -1.62
C PHE A 2 38.99 -12.68 -2.45
N VAL A 3 37.87 -13.08 -1.87
CA VAL A 3 36.83 -13.84 -2.56
C VAL A 3 35.84 -12.82 -3.10
N LEU A 4 35.81 -12.64 -4.42
CA LEU A 4 34.77 -11.89 -5.12
C LEU A 4 33.59 -12.83 -5.34
N VAL A 5 32.53 -12.65 -4.56
CA VAL A 5 31.26 -13.34 -4.80
C VAL A 5 30.43 -12.47 -5.71
N ARG A 6 30.09 -12.98 -6.90
CA ARG A 6 29.10 -12.35 -7.78
C ARG A 6 27.72 -12.76 -7.29
N TRP A 7 26.98 -11.82 -6.72
CA TRP A 7 25.56 -12.03 -6.46
C TRP A 7 24.82 -12.05 -7.79
N GLU A 8 24.21 -13.18 -8.10
CA GLU A 8 23.17 -13.27 -9.13
C GLU A 8 21.82 -13.23 -8.41
N PRO A 9 20.92 -12.30 -8.76
CA PRO A 9 19.59 -12.26 -8.16
C PRO A 9 18.82 -13.50 -8.64
N ILE A 10 18.71 -14.51 -7.79
CA ILE A 10 17.84 -15.66 -8.02
C ILE A 10 16.48 -15.29 -7.43
N VAL A 11 15.59 -14.77 -8.28
CA VAL A 11 14.17 -14.67 -7.93
C VAL A 11 13.56 -16.01 -8.27
N HIS A 12 13.46 -16.90 -7.29
CA HIS A 12 12.68 -18.12 -7.46
C HIS A 12 11.22 -17.76 -7.75
N ASP A 13 10.54 -18.55 -8.57
CA ASP A 13 9.11 -18.39 -8.86
C ASP A 13 8.22 -18.56 -7.61
N ASP A 14 8.77 -19.05 -6.51
CA ASP A 14 8.08 -19.15 -5.21
C ASP A 14 8.51 -18.07 -4.22
N TYR A 15 9.37 -17.12 -4.63
CA TYR A 15 9.82 -16.05 -3.75
C TYR A 15 8.63 -15.16 -3.37
N PRO A 16 8.39 -14.88 -2.08
CA PRO A 16 7.21 -14.12 -1.67
C PRO A 16 7.32 -12.67 -2.18
N TRP A 17 6.56 -12.36 -3.22
CA TRP A 17 6.48 -11.00 -3.79
C TRP A 17 5.26 -10.23 -3.31
N ILE A 18 4.30 -10.86 -2.63
CA ILE A 18 3.20 -10.18 -1.97
C ILE A 18 3.63 -9.91 -0.53
N VAL A 19 3.84 -8.64 -0.19
CA VAL A 19 4.30 -8.22 1.12
C VAL A 19 3.24 -7.32 1.78
N PRO A 20 2.74 -7.67 2.98
CA PRO A 20 1.81 -6.84 3.71
C PRO A 20 2.52 -5.65 4.37
N PHE A 21 2.00 -4.44 4.18
CA PHE A 21 2.50 -3.22 4.81
C PHE A 21 1.39 -2.47 5.54
N TRP A 22 1.71 -2.01 6.76
CA TRP A 22 0.93 -0.97 7.39
C TRP A 22 1.09 0.33 6.62
N THR A 23 0.00 0.76 5.98
CA THR A 23 -0.02 1.93 5.10
C THR A 23 -0.89 3.00 5.72
N ARG A 24 -0.30 4.16 6.00
CA ARG A 24 -1.01 5.35 6.49
C ARG A 24 -1.32 6.27 5.30
N LEU A 25 -2.58 6.68 5.19
CA LEU A 25 -3.01 7.69 4.23
C LEU A 25 -2.77 9.08 4.81
N ILE A 26 -2.16 9.96 4.00
CA ILE A 26 -1.82 11.34 4.39
C ILE A 26 -2.45 12.27 3.35
N GLY A 27 -2.92 13.44 3.78
CA GLY A 27 -3.52 14.44 2.91
C GLY A 27 -5.02 14.23 2.65
N VAL A 28 -5.66 13.24 3.29
CA VAL A 28 -7.12 13.08 3.28
C VAL A 28 -7.72 13.87 4.44
N PRO A 29 -8.66 14.81 4.21
CA PRO A 29 -9.39 15.51 5.27
C PRO A 29 -10.05 14.55 6.28
N LEU A 30 -9.96 14.88 7.57
CA LEU A 30 -10.43 14.00 8.66
C LEU A 30 -11.92 13.63 8.54
N HIS A 31 -12.77 14.55 8.07
CA HIS A 31 -14.20 14.29 7.90
C HIS A 31 -14.50 13.29 6.77
N LEU A 32 -13.55 13.05 5.86
CA LEU A 32 -13.64 12.02 4.82
C LEU A 32 -13.11 10.66 5.29
N TRP A 33 -12.61 10.54 6.53
CA TRP A 33 -12.15 9.28 7.11
C TRP A 33 -13.35 8.41 7.49
N THR A 34 -13.93 7.77 6.49
CA THR A 34 -14.93 6.72 6.65
C THR A 34 -14.31 5.39 6.25
N GLU A 35 -14.81 4.29 6.82
CA GLU A 35 -14.27 2.96 6.49
C GLU A 35 -14.40 2.69 4.98
N ASN A 36 -15.53 3.09 4.38
CA ASN A 36 -15.78 2.94 2.96
C ASN A 36 -14.77 3.73 2.11
N ASN A 37 -14.51 4.99 2.46
CA ASN A 37 -13.57 5.83 1.71
C ASN A 37 -12.13 5.31 1.83
N LEU A 38 -11.68 4.99 3.05
CA LEU A 38 -10.34 4.44 3.25
C LEU A 38 -10.17 3.10 2.52
N ARG A 39 -11.18 2.23 2.56
CA ARG A 39 -11.20 0.96 1.82
C ARG A 39 -11.13 1.18 0.31
N GLU A 40 -11.90 2.14 -0.23
CA GLU A 40 -11.93 2.44 -1.66
C GLU A 40 -10.58 2.98 -2.14
N ILE A 41 -9.98 3.92 -1.39
CA ILE A 41 -8.61 4.42 -1.65
C ILE A 41 -7.59 3.28 -1.57
N GLY A 42 -7.62 2.49 -0.49
CA GLY A 42 -6.72 1.36 -0.28
C GLY A 42 -6.80 0.31 -1.38
N SER A 43 -8.01 -0.01 -1.85
CA SER A 43 -8.25 -0.98 -2.92
C SER A 43 -7.63 -0.58 -4.26
N ARG A 44 -7.44 0.72 -4.48
CA ARG A 44 -6.74 1.25 -5.65
C ARG A 44 -5.21 1.16 -5.53
N LEU A 45 -4.68 0.99 -4.32
CA LEU A 45 -3.25 0.87 -4.02
C LEU A 45 -2.79 -0.60 -3.96
N GLY A 46 -3.62 -1.49 -3.42
CA GLY A 46 -3.33 -2.91 -3.25
C GLY A 46 -4.53 -3.69 -2.70
N HIS A 47 -4.31 -4.93 -2.29
CA HIS A 47 -5.36 -5.70 -1.62
C HIS A 47 -5.43 -5.29 -0.14
N VAL A 48 -6.60 -4.84 0.29
CA VAL A 48 -6.85 -4.42 1.68
C VAL A 48 -7.28 -5.64 2.48
N HIS A 49 -6.58 -5.93 3.58
CA HIS A 49 -7.01 -6.97 4.52
C HIS A 49 -8.28 -6.53 5.24
N GLN A 50 -9.32 -7.37 5.21
CA GLN A 50 -10.55 -7.12 5.96
C GLN A 50 -10.24 -6.91 7.45
N ASP A 51 -10.97 -6.01 8.09
CA ASP A 51 -10.88 -5.69 9.52
C ASP A 51 -9.56 -5.06 10.00
N THR A 52 -8.69 -4.63 9.08
CA THR A 52 -7.42 -3.94 9.42
C THR A 52 -7.47 -2.42 9.29
N ILE A 53 -8.62 -1.85 8.92
CA ILE A 53 -8.78 -0.40 8.75
C ILE A 53 -8.90 0.25 10.13
N GLU A 54 -7.88 1.01 10.50
CA GLU A 54 -7.84 1.80 11.73
C GLU A 54 -8.16 3.26 11.42
N LEU A 55 -9.44 3.63 11.58
CA LEU A 55 -9.95 4.98 11.27
C LEU A 55 -9.18 6.08 12.02
N ILE A 56 -8.96 5.92 13.32
CA ILE A 56 -8.29 6.93 14.17
C ILE A 56 -6.87 7.25 13.68
N GLU A 57 -6.21 6.27 13.07
CA GLU A 57 -4.82 6.34 12.62
C GLU A 57 -4.70 6.59 11.11
N GLY A 58 -5.82 6.61 10.39
CA GLY A 58 -5.89 6.73 8.94
C GLY A 58 -5.08 5.64 8.22
N ARG A 59 -4.97 4.44 8.81
CA ARG A 59 -4.09 3.37 8.31
C ARG A 59 -4.82 2.05 8.09
N MET A 60 -4.26 1.23 7.21
CA MET A 60 -4.75 -0.13 6.92
C MET A 60 -3.59 -1.05 6.52
N LEU A 61 -3.82 -2.36 6.56
CA LEU A 61 -2.86 -3.34 6.05
C LEU A 61 -3.12 -3.59 4.56
N LEU A 62 -2.10 -3.35 3.74
CA LEU A 62 -2.14 -3.55 2.29
C LEU A 62 -1.14 -4.62 1.84
N ASP A 63 -1.60 -5.53 1.00
CA ASP A 63 -0.73 -6.42 0.25
C ASP A 63 -0.19 -5.71 -1.00
N ILE A 64 1.14 -5.63 -1.08
CA ILE A 64 1.86 -4.93 -2.14
C ILE A 64 2.72 -5.92 -2.94
N ASP A 65 2.65 -5.84 -4.28
CA ASP A 65 3.53 -6.57 -5.19
C ASP A 65 4.91 -5.91 -5.24
N SER A 66 5.89 -6.50 -4.55
CA SER A 66 7.27 -5.98 -4.42
C SER A 66 8.06 -6.01 -5.74
N ARG A 67 7.55 -6.69 -6.78
CA ARG A 67 8.14 -6.66 -8.12
C ARG A 67 7.80 -5.40 -8.90
N ARG A 68 6.85 -4.59 -8.39
CA ARG A 68 6.46 -3.31 -8.97
C ARG A 68 7.01 -2.15 -8.13
N PRO A 69 7.38 -1.02 -8.75
CA PRO A 69 7.78 0.16 -8.00
C PRO A 69 6.68 0.60 -7.02
N LEU A 70 7.07 0.93 -5.79
CA LEU A 70 6.16 1.47 -4.79
C LEU A 70 5.62 2.83 -5.25
N LYS A 71 4.31 3.02 -5.10
CA LYS A 71 3.62 4.29 -5.42
C LYS A 71 3.23 4.98 -4.12
N PHE A 72 3.89 6.08 -3.81
CA PHE A 72 3.70 6.82 -2.55
C PHE A 72 2.68 7.96 -2.65
N ALA A 73 2.37 8.41 -3.87
CA ALA A 73 1.46 9.52 -4.09
C ALA A 73 0.48 9.18 -5.21
N ARG A 74 -0.76 9.62 -5.06
CA ARG A 74 -1.81 9.51 -6.06
C ARG A 74 -2.83 10.63 -5.88
N LYS A 75 -3.35 11.14 -6.99
CA LYS A 75 -4.50 12.05 -6.97
C LYS A 75 -5.76 11.23 -6.68
N ALA A 76 -6.53 11.67 -5.70
CA ALA A 76 -7.89 11.22 -5.45
C ALA A 76 -8.83 12.35 -5.86
N GLU A 77 -9.95 12.02 -6.48
CA GLU A 77 -11.01 12.97 -6.81
C GLU A 77 -12.29 12.46 -6.18
N SER A 78 -12.99 13.34 -5.45
CA SER A 78 -14.33 13.07 -4.96
C SER A 78 -15.36 13.41 -6.04
N PRO A 79 -16.39 12.60 -6.27
CA PRO A 79 -17.47 12.93 -7.19
C PRO A 79 -18.22 14.21 -6.81
N GLU A 80 -18.15 14.64 -5.55
CA GLU A 80 -18.78 15.87 -5.04
C GLU A 80 -17.93 17.13 -5.25
N GLY A 81 -16.68 17.00 -5.69
CA GLY A 81 -15.80 18.14 -5.97
C GLY A 81 -15.36 18.94 -4.74
N ASP A 82 -15.64 18.46 -3.52
CA ASP A 82 -15.04 19.00 -2.31
C ASP A 82 -13.53 18.63 -2.28
N GLU A 83 -12.71 19.64 -2.03
CA GLU A 83 -11.25 19.73 -2.25
C GLU A 83 -10.40 18.59 -1.66
#